data_AF-K9FZ87-F1
#
_entry.id   AF-K9FZ87-F1
#
_cell.length_a   1.000
_cell.length_b   1.000
_cell.length_c   1.000
_cell.angle_alpha   90.00
_cell.angle_beta   90.00
_cell.angle_gamma   90.00
#
_symmetry.space_group_name_H-M   'P 1'
#
loop_
_entity.id
_entity.type
_entity.pdbx_description
1 polymer ?
#
loop_
_entity_poly.entity_id
_entity_poly.type
_entity_poly.pdbx_seq_one_letter_code
_entity_poly.pdbx_strand_id
1 'polypeptide(L)'
;MKKYYNPETKNLDIDCYCSALKLAEPQSVFIIHACAHNPTGGDPSKEQWQELARLFKARQLFPLFDAAFLGFNSGNVDSDAFAVRLLIEKMRLEAGVCLSFAKNMGLCGIYPCQGQSVVETMANNIRQGERVGCFFLATSTEKAAMKTQ
;
A
#
# COMPACT_ATOMS: atom_id res chain seq x y z
N MET A 1 4.57 21.60 -7.22
CA MET A 1 4.68 20.17 -6.90
C MET A 1 4.52 20.02 -5.39
N LYS A 2 3.49 19.33 -4.92
CA LYS A 2 3.28 19.07 -3.49
C LYS A 2 4.38 18.11 -3.02
N LYS A 3 5.17 18.50 -2.03
CA LYS A 3 6.34 17.73 -1.59
C LYS A 3 5.90 16.71 -0.54
N TYR A 4 6.21 15.44 -0.77
CA TYR A 4 6.05 14.39 0.26
C TYR A 4 7.06 14.56 1.41
N TYR A 5 8.18 15.21 1.12
CA TYR A 5 9.29 15.37 2.06
C TYR A 5 9.65 16.83 2.20
N ASN A 6 9.74 17.29 3.44
CA ASN A 6 10.21 18.63 3.76
C ASN A 6 11.75 18.60 3.93
N PRO A 7 12.51 19.29 3.05
CA PRO A 7 13.97 19.27 3.11
C PRO A 7 14.54 20.00 4.34
N GLU A 8 13.79 20.93 4.94
CA GLU A 8 14.22 21.67 6.12
C GLU A 8 14.12 20.82 7.38
N THR A 9 12.99 20.14 7.57
CA THR A 9 12.78 19.24 8.71
C THR A 9 13.37 17.84 8.49
N LYS A 10 13.79 17.55 7.24
CA LYS A 10 14.26 16.24 6.78
C LYS A 10 13.29 15.11 7.09
N ASN A 11 11.99 15.40 6.99
CA ASN A 11 10.94 14.47 7.38
C ASN A 11 9.74 14.54 6.43
N LEU A 12 8.79 13.60 6.61
CA LEU A 12 7.51 13.57 5.93
C LEU A 12 6.74 14.89 6.15
N ASP A 13 6.29 15.48 5.06
CA ASP A 13 5.34 16.59 5.07
C ASP A 13 3.90 16.05 5.07
N ILE A 14 3.42 15.71 6.26
CA ILE A 14 2.09 15.10 6.44
C ILE A 14 0.96 16.04 6.02
N ASP A 15 1.13 17.35 6.20
CA ASP A 15 0.11 18.34 5.85
C ASP A 15 -0.05 18.42 4.34
N CYS A 16 1.06 18.38 3.60
CA CYS A 16 1.04 18.34 2.15
C CYS A 16 0.38 17.05 1.64
N TYR A 17 0.65 15.92 2.28
CA TYR A 17 0.05 14.62 1.96
C TYR A 17 -1.47 14.65 2.19
N CYS A 18 -1.92 15.04 3.37
CA CYS A 18 -3.34 15.19 3.68
C CYS A 18 -4.04 16.16 2.71
N SER A 19 -3.37 17.26 2.35
CA SER A 19 -3.87 18.24 1.39
C SER A 19 -3.94 17.71 -0.04
N ALA A 20 -3.11 16.73 -0.41
CA ALA A 20 -3.21 16.04 -1.70
C ALA A 20 -4.46 15.16 -1.73
N LEU A 21 -4.69 14.35 -0.69
CA LEU A 21 -5.88 13.49 -0.58
C LEU A 21 -7.18 14.31 -0.55
N LYS A 22 -7.20 15.44 0.17
CA LYS A 22 -8.35 16.36 0.23
C LYS A 22 -8.63 17.12 -1.07
N LEU A 23 -7.71 17.14 -2.03
CA LEU A 23 -7.91 17.83 -3.30
C LEU A 23 -8.12 16.86 -4.47
N ALA A 24 -7.83 15.58 -4.28
CA ALA A 24 -8.04 14.58 -5.32
C ALA A 24 -9.52 14.29 -5.56
N GLU A 25 -9.85 14.01 -6.82
CA GLU A 25 -11.19 13.61 -7.21
C GLU A 25 -11.52 12.22 -6.65
N PRO A 26 -12.78 11.94 -6.32
CA PRO A 26 -13.19 10.59 -5.95
C PRO A 26 -12.77 9.55 -6.99
N GLN A 27 -12.46 8.33 -6.55
CA GLN A 27 -11.96 7.22 -7.38
C GLN A 27 -10.56 7.42 -7.96
N SER A 28 -9.85 8.50 -7.61
CA SER A 28 -8.44 8.64 -7.94
C SER A 28 -7.60 7.53 -7.29
N VAL A 29 -6.63 7.02 -8.04
CA VAL A 29 -5.66 6.03 -7.57
C VAL A 29 -4.46 6.72 -6.93
N PHE A 30 -4.08 6.28 -5.73
CA PHE A 30 -2.90 6.75 -5.03
C PHE A 30 -1.91 5.61 -4.86
N ILE A 31 -0.73 5.75 -5.46
CA ILE A 31 0.39 4.84 -5.24
C ILE A 31 1.09 5.23 -3.94
N ILE A 32 1.14 4.31 -2.98
CA ILE A 32 1.64 4.58 -1.63
C ILE A 32 2.59 3.47 -1.18
N HIS A 33 3.72 3.83 -0.56
CA HIS A 33 4.62 2.82 0.00
C HIS A 33 4.02 2.26 1.30
N ALA A 34 4.00 0.94 1.45
CA ALA A 34 3.47 0.29 2.65
C ALA A 34 4.34 0.61 3.88
N CYS A 35 5.66 0.62 3.69
CA CYS A 35 6.69 0.95 4.68
C CYS A 35 8.02 1.26 3.96
N ALA A 36 8.99 1.78 4.70
CA ALA A 36 10.34 2.12 4.24
C ALA A 36 10.32 2.93 2.95
N HIS A 37 9.69 4.11 2.98
CA HIS A 37 9.51 4.95 1.80
C HIS A 37 10.84 5.23 1.07
N ASN A 38 10.99 4.76 -0.16
CA ASN A 38 12.14 5.07 -1.01
C ASN A 38 11.89 6.39 -1.77
N PRO A 39 12.78 7.40 -1.78
CA PRO A 39 14.16 7.41 -1.29
C PRO A 39 14.38 8.01 0.11
N THR A 40 13.32 8.47 0.78
CA THR A 40 13.46 9.37 1.94
C THR A 40 13.56 8.65 3.29
N GLY A 41 13.11 7.40 3.38
CA GLY A 41 12.92 6.65 4.62
C GLY A 41 11.81 7.18 5.54
N GLY A 42 11.14 8.27 5.16
CA GLY A 42 10.13 8.94 5.98
C GLY A 42 8.75 8.31 5.84
N ASP A 43 8.38 7.47 6.80
CA ASP A 43 7.06 6.84 6.87
C ASP A 43 6.10 7.61 7.80
N PRO A 44 4.78 7.62 7.52
CA PRO A 44 3.81 8.16 8.46
C PRO A 44 3.79 7.35 9.77
N SER A 45 3.58 8.04 10.90
CA SER A 45 3.31 7.38 12.18
C SER A 45 1.97 6.62 12.13
N LYS A 46 1.71 5.77 13.14
CA LYS A 46 0.45 5.01 13.20
C LYS A 46 -0.77 5.93 13.30
N GLU A 47 -0.64 7.03 14.03
CA GLU A 47 -1.67 8.06 14.21
C GLU A 47 -1.90 8.83 12.91
N GLN A 48 -0.82 9.17 12.21
CA GLN A 48 -0.89 9.80 10.89
C GLN A 48 -1.55 8.86 9.87
N TRP A 49 -1.22 7.57 9.88
CA TRP A 49 -1.90 6.56 9.06
C TRP A 49 -3.39 6.47 9.35
N GLN A 50 -3.83 6.59 10.61
CA GLN A 50 -5.25 6.63 10.94
C GLN A 50 -5.97 7.86 10.35
N GLU A 51 -5.32 9.02 10.33
CA GLU A 51 -5.85 10.22 9.66
C GLU A 51 -5.92 10.01 8.14
N LEU A 52 -4.84 9.54 7.51
CA LEU A 52 -4.80 9.26 6.08
C LEU A 52 -5.89 8.25 5.68
N ALA A 53 -6.03 7.16 6.45
CA ALA A 53 -7.03 6.13 6.18
C ALA A 53 -8.47 6.69 6.24
N ARG A 54 -8.76 7.63 7.17
CA ARG A 54 -10.03 8.36 7.22
C ARG A 54 -10.25 9.20 5.96
N LEU A 55 -9.22 9.88 5.47
CA LEU A 55 -9.28 10.65 4.22
C LEU A 55 -9.50 9.76 3.00
N PHE A 56 -8.78 8.65 2.87
CA PHE A 56 -8.97 7.67 1.79
C PHE A 56 -10.42 7.21 1.71
N LYS A 57 -11.03 6.88 2.86
CA LYS A 57 -12.43 6.47 2.92
C LYS A 57 -13.40 7.60 2.59
N ALA A 58 -13.25 8.75 3.25
CA ALA A 58 -14.14 9.90 3.06
C ALA A 58 -14.14 10.40 1.61
N ARG A 59 -13.00 10.28 0.93
CA ARG A 59 -12.80 10.75 -0.44
C ARG A 59 -12.99 9.65 -1.50
N GLN A 60 -13.33 8.43 -1.09
CA GLN A 60 -13.49 7.28 -2.00
C GLN A 60 -12.28 7.08 -2.90
N LEU A 61 -11.08 7.21 -2.34
CA LEU A 61 -9.82 7.07 -3.06
C LEU A 61 -9.37 5.62 -3.07
N PHE A 62 -8.71 5.20 -4.15
CA PHE A 62 -8.22 3.83 -4.30
C PHE A 62 -6.73 3.75 -3.94
N PRO A 63 -6.35 3.16 -2.80
CA PRO A 63 -4.96 2.95 -2.44
C PRO A 63 -4.35 1.79 -3.26
N LEU A 64 -3.21 2.05 -3.89
CA LEU A 64 -2.35 1.05 -4.51
C LEU A 64 -1.01 1.00 -3.77
N PHE A 65 -0.82 -0.03 -2.96
CA PHE A 65 0.37 -0.18 -2.14
C PHE A 65 1.55 -0.73 -2.95
N ASP A 66 2.72 -0.09 -2.84
CA ASP A 66 4.01 -0.71 -3.14
C ASP A 66 4.60 -1.24 -1.83
N ALA A 67 4.69 -2.56 -1.72
CA ALA A 67 5.13 -3.28 -0.54
C ALA A 67 6.43 -4.06 -0.84
N ALA A 68 7.44 -3.37 -1.37
CA ALA A 68 8.72 -3.96 -1.72
C ALA A 68 9.68 -4.24 -0.54
N PHE A 69 9.42 -3.64 0.63
CA PHE A 69 10.34 -3.61 1.77
C PHE A 69 9.73 -4.14 3.07
N LEU A 70 8.68 -4.98 3.00
CA LEU A 70 8.08 -5.54 4.21
C LEU A 70 9.10 -6.34 5.04
N GLY A 71 9.27 -5.96 6.32
CA GLY A 71 10.25 -6.55 7.22
C GLY A 71 11.58 -5.79 7.27
N PHE A 72 11.83 -4.80 6.39
CA PHE A 72 13.05 -3.99 6.42
C PHE A 72 12.97 -2.81 7.39
N ASN A 73 11.79 -2.25 7.64
CA ASN A 73 11.68 -1.05 8.47
C ASN A 73 11.77 -1.40 9.96
N SER A 74 10.92 -2.33 10.42
CA SER A 74 10.87 -2.74 11.83
C SER A 74 11.58 -4.07 12.13
N GLY A 75 12.06 -4.79 11.11
CA GLY A 75 12.49 -6.18 11.26
C GLY A 75 11.34 -7.19 11.35
N ASN A 76 10.09 -6.72 11.24
CA ASN A 76 8.89 -7.55 11.39
C ASN A 76 7.86 -7.24 10.28
N VAL A 77 7.52 -8.26 9.49
CA VAL A 77 6.60 -8.14 8.34
C VAL A 77 5.20 -7.68 8.76
N ASP A 78 4.69 -8.17 9.90
CA ASP A 78 3.34 -7.82 10.37
C ASP A 78 3.23 -6.36 10.78
N SER A 79 4.29 -5.83 11.40
CA SER A 79 4.39 -4.43 11.81
C SER A 79 4.51 -3.51 10.61
N ASP A 80 5.30 -3.92 9.61
CA ASP A 80 5.49 -3.17 8.36
C ASP A 80 4.23 -3.20 7.47
N ALA A 81 3.40 -4.24 7.59
CA ALA A 81 2.11 -4.34 6.91
C ALA A 81 0.96 -3.55 7.59
N PHE A 82 1.25 -2.74 8.63
CA PHE A 82 0.23 -2.03 9.40
C PHE A 82 -0.68 -1.15 8.54
N ALA A 83 -0.12 -0.37 7.60
CA ALA A 83 -0.90 0.51 6.74
C ALA A 83 -1.88 -0.26 5.85
N VAL A 84 -1.41 -1.37 5.27
CA VAL A 84 -2.21 -2.27 4.42
C VAL A 84 -3.39 -2.83 5.21
N ARG A 85 -3.14 -3.38 6.41
CA ARG A 85 -4.19 -3.92 7.28
C ARG A 85 -5.18 -2.85 7.74
N LEU A 86 -4.69 -1.66 8.07
CA LEU A 86 -5.54 -0.54 8.49
C LEU A 86 -6.55 -0.17 7.40
N LEU A 87 -6.11 0.01 6.15
CA LEU A 87 -6.99 0.44 5.07
C LEU A 87 -7.96 -0.67 4.63
N ILE A 88 -7.50 -1.93 4.57
CA ILE A 88 -8.33 -3.05 4.11
C ILE A 88 -9.25 -3.56 5.24
N GLU A 89 -8.69 -3.94 6.38
CA GLU A 89 -9.46 -4.64 7.43
C GLU A 89 -10.30 -3.68 8.27
N LYS A 90 -9.71 -2.54 8.69
CA LYS A 90 -10.43 -1.58 9.55
C LYS A 90 -11.30 -0.64 8.74
N MET A 91 -10.77 -0.03 7.68
CA MET A 91 -11.53 0.95 6.90
C MET A 91 -12.46 0.32 5.87
N ARG A 92 -12.27 -0.97 5.55
CA ARG A 92 -13.07 -1.73 4.57
C ARG A 92 -12.94 -1.15 3.16
N LEU A 93 -11.74 -0.69 2.79
CA LEU A 93 -11.45 -0.18 1.46
C LEU A 93 -11.04 -1.29 0.50
N GLU A 94 -11.37 -1.10 -0.76
CA GLU A 94 -10.79 -1.87 -1.85
C GLU A 94 -9.40 -1.28 -2.14
N ALA A 95 -8.37 -2.13 -2.24
CA ALA A 95 -6.97 -1.73 -2.37
C ALA A 95 -6.21 -2.67 -3.30
N GLY A 96 -5.23 -2.14 -4.03
CA GLY A 96 -4.20 -2.96 -4.69
C GLY A 96 -2.95 -3.08 -3.82
N VAL A 97 -2.25 -4.21 -3.86
CA VAL A 97 -0.96 -4.42 -3.18
C VAL A 97 0.03 -5.07 -4.14
N CYS A 98 1.07 -4.35 -4.51
CA CYS A 98 2.21 -4.83 -5.27
C CYS A 98 3.28 -5.34 -4.30
N LEU A 99 3.52 -6.65 -4.27
CA LEU A 99 4.53 -7.27 -3.41
C LEU A 99 5.80 -7.58 -4.21
N SER A 100 6.97 -7.25 -3.63
CA SER A 100 8.27 -7.62 -4.18
C SER A 100 9.08 -8.40 -3.16
N PHE A 101 9.63 -9.55 -3.56
CA PHE A 101 10.56 -10.34 -2.77
C PHE A 101 12.03 -10.08 -3.13
N ALA A 102 12.29 -9.21 -4.09
CA ALA A 102 13.65 -8.93 -4.58
C ALA A 102 14.57 -8.37 -3.48
N LYS A 103 14.01 -7.56 -2.56
CA LYS A 103 14.75 -6.95 -1.45
C LYS A 103 14.65 -7.79 -0.19
N ASN A 104 13.43 -8.18 0.18
CA ASN A 104 13.14 -8.98 1.37
C ASN A 104 13.83 -10.35 1.40
N MET A 105 13.95 -11.01 0.26
CA MET A 105 14.53 -12.36 0.15
C MET A 105 15.81 -12.41 -0.70
N GLY A 106 16.33 -11.24 -1.11
CA GLY A 106 17.54 -11.17 -1.94
C GLY A 106 17.40 -11.82 -3.33
N LEU A 107 16.18 -12.04 -3.83
CA LEU A 107 15.93 -12.74 -5.11
C LEU A 107 16.16 -11.84 -6.35
N CYS A 108 16.86 -10.72 -6.19
CA CYS A 108 17.19 -9.81 -7.27
C CYS A 108 18.26 -10.47 -8.17
N GLY A 109 17.81 -11.15 -9.23
CA GLY A 109 18.70 -11.78 -10.22
C GLY A 109 18.33 -13.19 -10.64
N ILE A 110 17.30 -13.80 -10.03
CA ILE A 110 16.96 -15.22 -10.29
C ILE A 110 16.12 -15.41 -11.57
N TYR A 111 15.71 -14.32 -12.25
CA TYR A 111 15.05 -14.42 -13.55
C TYR A 111 15.54 -13.30 -14.50
N PRO A 112 15.99 -13.63 -15.72
CA PRO A 112 16.22 -12.63 -16.75
C PRO A 112 14.88 -12.01 -17.11
N CYS A 113 14.71 -10.71 -16.82
CA CYS A 113 13.79 -9.71 -17.36
C CYS A 113 12.57 -10.20 -18.19
N GLN A 114 11.78 -11.18 -17.74
CA GLN A 114 10.47 -11.51 -18.31
C GLN A 114 9.44 -10.97 -17.32
N GLY A 115 9.12 -9.68 -17.46
CA GLY A 115 8.10 -9.02 -16.65
C GLY A 115 6.71 -9.53 -17.01
N GLN A 116 6.22 -10.54 -16.29
CA GLN A 116 4.80 -10.86 -16.23
C GLN A 116 4.30 -10.47 -14.84
N SER A 117 3.53 -9.38 -14.77
CA SER A 117 2.74 -9.06 -13.58
C SER A 117 1.50 -9.94 -13.58
N VAL A 118 1.41 -10.89 -12.65
CA VAL A 118 0.17 -11.62 -12.39
C VAL A 118 -0.70 -10.76 -11.49
N VAL A 119 -1.89 -10.39 -12.00
CA VAL A 119 -2.95 -9.72 -11.24
C VAL A 119 -3.84 -10.82 -10.66
N GLU A 120 -3.75 -11.04 -9.35
CA GLU A 120 -4.58 -12.01 -8.65
C GLU A 120 -5.56 -11.25 -7.74
N THR A 121 -6.86 -11.44 -7.95
CA THR A 121 -7.89 -10.86 -7.09
C THR A 121 -8.16 -11.86 -5.97
N MET A 122 -7.71 -11.56 -4.75
CA MET A 122 -7.91 -12.44 -3.60
C MET A 122 -8.86 -11.79 -2.60
N ALA A 123 -10.10 -12.26 -2.58
CA ALA A 123 -11.01 -12.06 -1.46
C ALA A 123 -10.76 -13.17 -0.43
N ASN A 124 -10.24 -12.79 0.74
CA ASN A 124 -10.08 -13.61 1.94
C ASN A 124 -9.40 -14.98 1.76
N ASN A 125 -8.07 -15.02 1.83
CA ASN A 125 -7.25 -16.01 2.57
C ASN A 125 -5.79 -15.90 2.13
N ILE A 126 -4.90 -15.49 3.05
CA ILE A 126 -3.46 -15.49 2.82
C ILE A 126 -2.98 -16.95 2.79
N ARG A 127 -2.79 -17.50 1.60
CA ARG A 127 -1.96 -18.70 1.40
C ARG A 127 -0.82 -18.32 0.46
N GLN A 128 0.41 -18.47 0.97
CA GLN A 128 1.65 -18.24 0.24
C GLN A 128 1.64 -19.03 -1.07
N GLY A 129 1.92 -18.34 -2.19
CA GLY A 129 2.12 -18.92 -3.51
C GLY A 129 3.38 -18.34 -4.14
N GLU A 130 4.26 -19.22 -4.59
CA GLU A 130 5.58 -18.93 -5.16
C GLU A 130 5.47 -18.20 -6.51
N ARG A 131 6.12 -17.02 -6.64
CA ARG A 131 6.93 -16.48 -7.77
C ARG A 131 6.92 -14.94 -7.77
N VAL A 132 8.02 -14.36 -8.25
CA VAL A 132 8.49 -13.02 -7.91
C VAL A 132 7.66 -11.91 -8.58
N GLY A 133 6.94 -11.14 -7.74
CA GLY A 133 6.14 -9.98 -8.15
C GLY A 133 4.66 -10.34 -8.29
N CYS A 134 3.87 -10.13 -7.23
CA CYS A 134 2.43 -10.41 -7.26
C CYS A 134 1.65 -9.12 -6.97
N PHE A 135 0.67 -8.82 -7.82
CA PHE A 135 -0.31 -7.76 -7.61
C PHE A 135 -1.56 -8.40 -7.03
N PHE A 136 -1.92 -7.99 -5.81
CA PHE A 136 -3.12 -8.45 -5.14
C PHE A 136 -4.17 -7.37 -5.13
N LEU A 137 -5.37 -7.66 -5.65
CA LEU A 137 -6.54 -6.83 -5.41
C LEU A 137 -7.28 -7.34 -4.18
N ALA A 138 -7.31 -6.52 -3.13
CA ALA A 138 -8.06 -6.77 -1.91
C ALA A 138 -9.36 -5.99 -1.94
N THR A 139 -10.50 -6.66 -1.79
CA THR A 139 -11.83 -6.04 -1.75
C THR A 139 -12.52 -6.31 -0.42
N SER A 140 -13.22 -5.32 0.14
CA SER A 140 -14.09 -5.55 1.30
C SER A 140 -15.26 -6.47 0.91
N THR A 141 -15.53 -7.46 1.75
CA THR A 141 -16.46 -8.58 1.51
C THR A 141 -17.91 -8.20 1.26
N GLU A 142 -18.33 -6.95 1.47
CA GLU A 142 -19.73 -6.55 1.27
C GLU A 142 -20.13 -6.46 -0.21
N LYS A 143 -19.20 -6.21 -1.14
CA LYS A 143 -19.52 -6.15 -2.58
C LYS A 143 -19.47 -7.51 -3.30
N ALA A 144 -18.77 -8.50 -2.75
CA ALA A 144 -18.66 -9.82 -3.39
C ALA A 144 -19.99 -10.61 -3.36
N ALA A 145 -20.92 -10.25 -2.47
CA ALA A 145 -22.21 -10.92 -2.32
C ALA A 145 -23.32 -10.42 -3.27
N MET A 146 -23.08 -9.35 -4.04
CA MET A 146 -24.14 -8.65 -4.81
C MET A 146 -24.02 -8.82 -6.33
N LYS A 147 -23.62 -10.01 -6.81
CA LYS A 147 -23.64 -10.39 -8.25
C LYS A 147 -24.06 -11.84 -8.52
N THR A 148 -24.85 -12.45 -7.63
CA THR A 148 -25.50 -13.72 -7.93
C THR A 148 -26.96 -13.66 -7.48
N GLN A 149 -27.80 -13.06 -8.32
CA GLN A 149 -29.24 -13.29 -8.42
C GLN A 149 -29.72 -12.77 -9.77
#